data_AF-A0AAV6NDQ3-F1
#
_entry.id   AF-A0AAV6NDQ3-F1
#
_cell.length_a   1.000
_cell.length_b   1.000
_cell.length_c   1.000
_cell.angle_alpha   90.00
_cell.angle_beta   90.00
_cell.angle_gamma   90.00
#
_symmetry.space_group_name_H-M   'P 1'
#
loop_
_entity.id
_entity.type
_entity.pdbx_description
1 polymer ?
#
loop_
_entity_poly.entity_id
_entity_poly.type
_entity_poly.pdbx_seq_one_letter_code
_entity_poly.pdbx_strand_id
1 'polypeptide(L)'
;MNFRSLDEFWVFYMNQHSKPSTRRWHFIGTLSSIFFFLCSLLFSWWFLFFVPLTGYGFAWYSHFFVEENVPASFGKSRGWGKDLCCRRSNSNNLM
;
A
#
# COMPACT_ATOMS: atom_id res chain seq x y z
N MET A 1 -12.46 -4.05 -10.54
CA MET A 1 -11.99 -5.14 -11.41
C MET A 1 -12.35 -6.40 -10.67
N ASN A 2 -12.85 -7.42 -11.36
CA ASN A 2 -13.00 -8.74 -10.77
C ASN A 2 -11.76 -9.52 -11.21
N PHE A 3 -10.90 -9.88 -10.26
CA PHE A 3 -9.74 -10.74 -10.56
C PHE A 3 -10.26 -12.16 -10.69
N ARG A 4 -9.97 -12.80 -11.82
CA ARG A 4 -10.44 -14.16 -12.11
C ARG A 4 -9.42 -15.21 -11.67
N SER A 5 -8.21 -14.78 -11.31
CA SER A 5 -7.15 -15.60 -10.77
C SER A 5 -6.26 -14.82 -9.79
N LEU A 6 -5.52 -15.55 -8.96
CA LEU A 6 -4.51 -14.97 -8.08
C LEU A 6 -3.37 -14.32 -8.87
N ASP A 7 -3.05 -14.82 -10.06
CA ASP A 7 -1.99 -14.25 -10.90
C ASP A 7 -2.34 -12.83 -11.39
N GLU A 8 -3.60 -12.63 -11.82
CA GLU A 8 -4.08 -11.29 -12.20
C GLU A 8 -4.03 -10.32 -11.02
N PHE A 9 -4.42 -10.79 -9.83
CA PHE A 9 -4.32 -10.00 -8.61
C PHE A 9 -2.86 -9.72 -8.23
N TRP A 10 -1.97 -10.70 -8.38
CA TRP A 10 -0.57 -10.59 -8.01
C TRP A 10 0.17 -9.56 -8.86
N VAL A 11 -0.03 -9.58 -10.18
CA VAL A 11 0.52 -8.57 -11.08
C VAL A 11 0.00 -7.17 -10.74
N PHE A 12 -1.30 -7.05 -10.45
CA PHE A 12 -1.88 -5.79 -9.99
C PHE A 12 -1.25 -5.32 -8.66
N TYR A 13 -1.13 -6.22 -7.68
CA TYR A 13 -0.58 -5.94 -6.36
C TYR A 13 0.88 -5.49 -6.41
N MET A 14 1.70 -6.15 -7.23
CA MET A 14 3.10 -5.79 -7.46
C MET A 14 3.23 -4.41 -8.10
N ASN A 15 2.36 -4.07 -9.05
CA ASN A 15 2.34 -2.73 -9.64
C ASN A 15 1.97 -1.63 -8.62
N GLN A 16 1.18 -1.94 -7.59
CA GLN A 16 0.88 -0.97 -6.53
C GLN A 16 2.06 -0.68 -5.59
N HIS A 17 3.14 -1.46 -5.67
CA HIS A 17 4.33 -1.34 -4.83
C HIS A 17 5.61 -1.24 -5.67
N SER A 18 5.53 -0.62 -6.85
CA SER A 18 6.62 -0.62 -7.82
C SER A 18 7.84 0.17 -7.30
N LYS A 19 7.63 1.27 -6.57
CA LYS A 19 8.72 2.09 -6.02
C LYS A 19 9.31 1.46 -4.74
N PRO A 20 10.66 1.42 -4.61
CA PRO A 20 11.32 0.92 -3.40
C PRO A 20 10.95 1.73 -2.15
N SER A 21 10.71 3.04 -2.29
CA SER A 21 10.29 3.90 -1.19
C SER A 21 8.93 3.48 -0.60
N THR A 22 7.97 3.11 -1.44
CA THR A 22 6.66 2.60 -1.00
C THR A 22 6.82 1.35 -0.16
N ARG A 23 7.65 0.39 -0.59
CA ARG A 23 7.96 -0.82 0.18
C ARG A 23 8.63 -0.52 1.53
N ARG A 24 9.53 0.47 1.60
CA ARG A 24 10.18 0.88 2.85
C ARG A 24 9.19 1.44 3.85
N TRP A 25 8.25 2.28 3.42
CA TRP A 25 7.19 2.81 4.29
C TRP A 25 6.28 1.71 4.84
N HIS A 26 5.93 0.72 4.03
CA HIS A 26 5.18 -0.44 4.51
C HIS A 26 5.97 -1.21 5.57
N PHE A 27 7.27 -1.40 5.35
CA PHE A 27 8.13 -2.08 6.31
C PHE A 27 8.21 -1.31 7.65
N ILE A 28 8.38 0.02 7.60
CA ILE A 28 8.37 0.89 8.79
C ILE A 28 7.01 0.81 9.49
N GLY A 29 5.91 0.79 8.74
CA GLY A 29 4.56 0.64 9.29
C GLY A 29 4.37 -0.69 10.02
N THR A 30 4.83 -1.79 9.45
CA THR A 30 4.79 -3.12 10.08
C THR A 30 5.65 -3.16 11.33
N LEU A 31 6.88 -2.63 11.29
CA LEU A 31 7.76 -2.58 12.47
C LEU A 31 7.15 -1.74 13.60
N SER A 32 6.55 -0.59 13.27
CA SER A 32 5.86 0.27 14.24
C SER A 32 4.66 -0.45 14.85
N SER A 33 3.88 -1.17 14.04
CA SER A 33 2.74 -1.97 14.51
C SER A 33 3.16 -3.06 15.49
N ILE A 34 4.26 -3.77 15.17
CA ILE A 34 4.84 -4.79 16.05
C ILE A 34 5.33 -4.16 17.35
N PHE A 35 6.02 -3.02 17.27
CA PHE A 35 6.49 -2.29 18.45
C PHE A 35 5.33 -1.91 19.39
N PHE A 36 4.26 -1.32 18.86
CA PHE A 36 3.08 -0.97 19.66
C PHE A 36 2.34 -2.20 20.20
N PHE A 37 2.32 -3.29 19.43
CA PHE A 37 1.77 -4.56 19.92
C PHE A 37 2.56 -5.07 21.13
N LEU A 38 3.90 -5.07 21.08
CA LEU A 38 4.73 -5.44 22.22
C LEU A 38 4.53 -4.49 23.41
N CYS A 39 4.45 -3.18 23.18
CA CYS A 39 4.13 -2.22 24.24
C CYS A 39 2.77 -2.50 24.89
N SER A 40 1.80 -3.02 24.12
CA SER A 40 0.48 -3.35 24.65
C SER A 40 0.50 -4.52 25.64
N LEU A 41 1.40 -5.47 25.42
CA LEU A 41 1.60 -6.62 26.30
C LEU A 41 2.40 -6.27 27.57
N LEU A 42 3.34 -5.34 27.46
CA LEU A 42 4.29 -5.01 28.54
C LEU A 42 3.83 -3.87 29.45
N PHE A 43 3.09 -2.89 28.91
CA PHE A 43 2.77 -1.65 29.64
C PHE A 43 1.26 -1.43 29.80
N SER A 44 0.49 -1.46 28.71
CA SER A 44 -0.96 -1.19 28.76
C SER A 44 -1.68 -1.60 27.48
N TRP A 45 -2.83 -2.27 27.61
CA TRP A 45 -3.68 -2.67 26.49
C TRP A 45 -4.08 -1.51 25.57
N TRP A 46 -4.09 -0.26 26.06
CA TRP A 46 -4.40 0.93 25.26
C TRP A 46 -3.44 1.13 24.07
N PHE A 47 -2.23 0.57 24.11
CA PHE A 47 -1.32 0.63 22.96
C PHE A 47 -1.85 -0.13 21.73
N LEU A 48 -2.82 -1.04 21.90
CA LEU A 48 -3.46 -1.75 20.77
C LEU A 48 -4.12 -0.80 19.78
N PHE A 49 -4.58 0.38 20.20
CA PHE A 49 -5.14 1.39 19.28
C PHE A 49 -4.12 1.90 18.26
N PHE A 50 -2.83 1.93 18.62
CA PHE A 50 -1.78 2.39 17.72
C PHE A 50 -1.35 1.34 16.70
N VAL A 51 -1.66 0.06 16.93
CA VAL A 51 -1.30 -1.04 16.02
C VAL A 51 -1.94 -0.86 14.64
N PRO A 52 -3.29 -0.78 14.49
CA PRO A 52 -3.89 -0.53 13.18
C PRO A 52 -3.57 0.87 12.67
N LEU A 53 -3.47 1.87 13.56
CA LEU A 53 -3.22 3.25 13.16
C LEU A 53 -1.86 3.41 12.46
N THR A 54 -0.81 2.80 13.02
CA THR A 54 0.53 2.86 12.42
C THR A 54 0.61 1.98 11.17
N GLY A 55 0.11 0.76 11.21
CA GLY A 55 0.11 -0.13 10.04
C GLY A 55 -0.59 0.47 8.82
N TYR A 56 -1.85 0.89 8.99
CA TYR A 56 -2.62 1.50 7.89
C TYR A 56 -2.16 2.92 7.58
N GLY A 57 -1.83 3.72 8.59
CA GLY A 57 -1.41 5.12 8.41
C GLY A 57 -0.16 5.24 7.54
N PHE A 58 0.89 4.46 7.83
CA PHE A 58 2.11 4.47 7.03
C PHE A 58 1.91 3.88 5.63
N ALA A 59 1.11 2.82 5.49
CA ALA A 59 0.80 2.24 4.19
C ALA A 59 0.01 3.22 3.29
N TRP A 60 -1.01 3.88 3.84
CA TRP A 60 -1.78 4.89 3.14
C TRP A 60 -0.92 6.09 2.74
N TYR A 61 -0.06 6.57 3.66
CA TYR A 61 0.87 7.65 3.36
C TYR A 61 1.75 7.33 2.14
N SER A 62 2.33 6.14 2.08
CA SER A 62 3.15 5.77 0.92
C SER A 62 2.36 5.62 -0.37
N HIS A 63 1.17 5.05 -0.31
CA HIS A 63 0.34 4.93 -1.50
C HIS A 63 -0.06 6.31 -2.05
N PHE A 64 -0.53 7.23 -1.19
CA PHE A 64 -0.98 8.54 -1.65
C PHE A 64 0.15 9.50 -2.04
N PHE A 65 1.25 9.55 -1.28
CA PHE A 65 2.29 10.57 -1.45
C PHE A 65 3.55 10.08 -2.16
N VAL A 66 3.81 8.76 -2.17
CA VAL A 66 5.03 8.20 -2.79
C VAL A 66 4.71 7.51 -4.09
N GLU A 67 3.77 6.57 -4.08
CA GLU A 67 3.34 5.84 -5.27
C GLU A 67 2.34 6.63 -6.10
N GLU A 68 1.60 7.55 -5.47
CA GLU A 68 0.48 8.32 -6.02
C GLU A 68 -0.64 7.44 -6.55
N ASN A 69 -0.94 6.35 -5.84
CA ASN A 69 -2.03 5.44 -6.12
C ASN A 69 -2.99 5.32 -4.92
N VAL A 70 -4.15 4.72 -5.17
CA VAL A 70 -5.16 4.52 -4.15
C VAL A 70 -4.98 3.13 -3.54
N PRO A 71 -4.85 3.00 -2.21
CA PRO A 71 -4.72 1.72 -1.53
C PRO A 71 -5.85 0.76 -1.94
N ALA A 72 -5.50 -0.51 -2.14
CA ALA A 72 -6.47 -1.55 -2.50
C ALA A 72 -7.61 -1.68 -1.46
N SER A 73 -7.36 -1.32 -0.20
CA SER A 73 -8.33 -1.29 0.90
C SER A 73 -9.54 -0.40 0.64
N PHE A 74 -9.39 0.68 -0.15
CA PHE A 74 -10.48 1.64 -0.40
C PHE A 74 -11.41 1.26 -1.56
N GLY A 75 -11.26 0.07 -2.15
CA GLY A 75 -12.26 -0.44 -3.10
C GLY A 75 -12.68 0.58 -4.17
N LYS A 76 -11.77 0.92 -5.08
CA LYS A 76 -12.03 1.71 -6.30
C LYS A 76 -12.80 3.04 -6.06
N SER A 77 -12.11 4.03 -5.48
CA SER A 77 -12.48 5.43 -5.72
C SER A 77 -12.34 5.72 -7.22
N ARG A 78 -13.46 6.02 -7.86
CA ARG A 78 -13.56 6.36 -9.28
C ARG A 78 -12.84 7.69 -9.50
N GLY A 79 -11.63 7.66 -10.07
CA GLY A 79 -11.05 8.87 -10.69
C GLY A 79 -9.53 9.00 -10.69
N TRP A 80 -8.78 8.31 -9.85
CA TRP A 80 -7.32 8.50 -9.76
C TRP A 80 -6.59 7.17 -9.98
N GLY A 81 -5.72 7.11 -11.00
CA GLY A 81 -4.73 6.04 -11.18
C GLY A 81 -4.95 5.04 -12.33
N LYS A 82 -5.99 5.17 -13.16
CA LYS A 82 -6.10 4.32 -14.37
C LYS A 82 -5.13 4.74 -15.48
N ASP A 83 -4.72 6.00 -15.46
CA ASP A 83 -4.05 6.59 -16.62
C ASP A 83 -2.55 6.37 -16.58
N LEU A 84 -1.93 6.19 -15.42
CA LEU A 84 -0.47 6.09 -15.29
C LEU A 84 0.10 4.71 -15.68
N CYS A 85 -0.60 3.62 -15.34
CA CYS A 85 -0.17 2.27 -15.73
C CYS A 85 -0.28 2.06 -17.25
N CYS A 86 -1.32 2.64 -17.88
CA CYS A 86 -1.52 2.54 -19.33
C CYS A 86 -0.60 3.49 -20.12
N ARG A 87 -0.16 4.62 -19.55
CA ARG A 87 0.75 5.56 -20.22
C ARG A 87 2.16 5.01 -20.42
N ARG A 88 2.63 4.14 -19.50
CA ARG A 88 4.00 3.60 -19.56
C ARG A 88 4.17 2.41 -20.51
N SER A 89 3.07 1.71 -20.85
CA SER A 89 3.10 0.66 -21.88
C SER A 89 3.08 1.22 -23.31
N ASN A 90 2.65 2.47 -23.51
CA ASN A 90 2.51 3.06 -24.85
C ASN A 90 3.73 3.88 -25.31
N SER A 91 4.73 4.13 -24.46
CA SER A 91 5.95 4.85 -24.87
C SER A 91 7.03 3.95 -25.47
N ASN A 92 6.87 2.63 -25.43
CA ASN A 92 7.83 1.67 -25.96
C ASN A 92 7.48 1.15 -27.37
N ASN A 93 6.46 1.74 -28.02
CA ASN A 93 6.04 1.42 -29.40
C ASN A 93 6.20 2.61 -30.37
N LEU A 94 7.06 3.58 -30.04
CA LEU A 94 7.38 4.75 -30.87
C LEU A 94 8.87 4.85 -31.23
N MET A 95 9.57 3.71 -31.29
CA MET A 95 10.87 3.60 -31.98
C MET A 95 10.82 2.45 -32.97
#